data_AF-A0A4V2AQV9-F1
#
_entry.id   AF-A0A4V2AQV9-F1
#
_cell.length_a   1.000
_cell.length_b   1.000
_cell.length_c   1.000
_cell.angle_alpha   90.00
_cell.angle_beta   90.00
_cell.angle_gamma   90.00
#
_symmetry.space_group_name_H-M   'P 1'
#
loop_
_entity.id
_entity.type
_entity.pdbx_description
1 polymer ?
#
loop_
_entity_poly.entity_id
_entity_poly.type
_entity_poly.pdbx_seq_one_letter_code
_entity_poly.pdbx_strand_id
1 'polypeptide(L)'
;MRYSGIISVLLIFFSVPVAAQDLHFSQFYQSPLTTNPANTGFIPDADYRIGGNYRNQYSSIMQQPYKTMSLFGDAQVFRDRFENGWLGLGAVVLSD
;
A
#
# COMPACT_ATOMS: atom_id res chain seq x y z
N MET A 1 22.70 -5.03 40.69
CA MET A 1 21.62 -4.03 40.87
C MET A 1 22.05 -2.58 40.62
N ARG A 2 23.32 -2.18 40.82
CA ARG A 2 23.77 -0.77 40.69
C ARG A 2 23.68 -0.14 39.28
N TYR A 3 23.73 -0.93 38.20
CA TYR A 3 23.70 -0.41 36.82
C TYR A 3 22.33 -0.53 36.12
N SER A 4 21.36 -1.25 36.71
CA SER A 4 20.04 -1.43 36.08
C SER A 4 19.32 -0.11 35.88
N GLY A 5 19.42 0.84 36.81
CA GLY A 5 18.79 2.15 36.66
C GLY A 5 19.38 2.98 35.52
N ILE A 6 20.70 2.93 35.32
CA ILE A 6 21.38 3.64 34.24
C ILE A 6 20.98 3.06 32.89
N ILE A 7 20.91 1.72 32.78
CA ILE A 7 20.48 1.03 31.56
C ILE A 7 19.02 1.35 31.23
N SER A 8 18.13 1.38 32.22
CA SER A 8 16.72 1.74 32.02
C SER A 8 16.53 3.19 31.58
N VAL A 9 17.32 4.12 32.12
CA VAL A 9 17.28 5.54 31.71
C VAL A 9 17.81 5.72 30.28
N LEU A 10 18.86 4.98 29.89
CA LEU A 10 19.46 5.07 28.56
C LEU A 10 18.51 4.54 27.46
N LEU A 11 17.70 3.53 27.75
CA LEU A 11 16.71 2.96 26.82
C LEU A 11 15.55 3.92 26.50
N ILE A 12 15.19 4.82 27.41
CA ILE A 12 14.08 5.77 27.21
C ILE A 12 14.46 6.88 26.22
N PHE A 13 15.75 7.20 26.06
CA PHE A 13 16.22 8.24 25.14
C PHE A 13 16.31 7.79 23.66
N PHE A 14 16.08 6.51 23.35
CA PHE A 14 16.16 5.96 21.99
C PHE A 14 14.80 5.74 21.31
N SER A 15 13.69 6.17 21.91
CA SER A 15 12.36 6.05 21.30
C SER A 15 12.11 7.15 20.26
N VAL A 16 12.61 6.94 19.04
CA VAL A 16 12.26 7.77 17.88
C VAL A 16 10.82 7.45 17.45
N PRO A 17 9.95 8.44 17.21
CA PRO A 17 8.64 8.19 16.63
C PRO A 17 8.82 7.69 15.20
N VAL A 18 8.47 6.42 14.97
CA VAL A 18 8.41 5.85 13.64
C VAL A 18 6.99 6.07 13.09
N ALA A 19 6.88 6.77 11.97
CA ALA A 19 5.65 6.85 11.21
C ALA A 19 5.47 5.55 10.40
N ALA A 20 4.98 4.50 11.07
CA ALA A 20 4.60 3.25 10.44
C ALA A 20 3.08 3.06 10.60
N GLN A 21 2.32 3.70 9.72
CA GLN A 21 0.96 3.26 9.42
C GLN A 21 0.99 2.70 8.01
N ASP A 22 0.99 1.38 7.90
CA ASP A 22 0.78 0.75 6.59
C ASP A 22 -0.64 1.08 6.14
N LEU A 23 -0.72 1.74 5.00
CA LEU A 23 -1.96 2.10 4.33
C LEU A 23 -2.65 0.82 3.83
N HIS A 24 -3.47 0.24 4.69
CA HIS A 24 -4.31 -0.90 4.34
C HIS A 24 -5.73 -0.44 4.06
N PHE A 25 -6.13 -0.54 2.79
CA PHE A 25 -7.53 -0.38 2.41
C PHE A 25 -8.32 -1.61 2.89
N SER A 26 -9.39 -1.41 3.65
CA SER A 26 -10.33 -2.49 3.99
C SER A 26 -11.07 -3.05 2.76
N GLN A 27 -11.05 -2.33 1.64
CA GLN A 27 -11.56 -2.76 0.35
C GLN A 27 -10.46 -3.49 -0.45
N PHE A 28 -10.02 -4.65 0.04
CA PHE A 28 -8.95 -5.46 -0.57
C PHE A 28 -9.18 -5.76 -2.06
N TYR A 29 -10.45 -6.00 -2.45
CA TYR A 29 -10.84 -6.25 -3.85
C TYR A 29 -10.58 -5.07 -4.80
N GLN A 30 -10.43 -3.87 -4.25
CA GLN A 30 -10.29 -2.62 -5.00
C GLN A 30 -8.83 -2.17 -5.11
N SER A 31 -7.89 -2.89 -4.48
CA SER A 31 -6.45 -2.64 -4.57
C SER A 31 -5.68 -3.95 -4.81
N PRO A 32 -5.84 -4.56 -6.00
CA PRO A 32 -5.24 -5.86 -6.32
C PRO A 32 -3.72 -5.83 -6.25
N LEU A 33 -3.09 -4.70 -6.63
CA LEU A 33 -1.63 -4.53 -6.65
C LEU A 33 -1.00 -4.47 -5.25
N THR A 34 -1.74 -3.98 -4.24
CA THR A 34 -1.24 -3.96 -2.85
C THR A 34 -1.58 -5.23 -2.08
N THR A 35 -2.42 -6.10 -2.63
CA THR A 35 -2.85 -7.33 -1.96
C THR A 35 -1.97 -8.52 -2.33
N ASN A 36 -1.60 -8.65 -3.60
CA ASN A 36 -0.68 -9.70 -4.06
C ASN A 36 0.03 -9.27 -5.34
N PRO A 37 1.38 -9.27 -5.39
CA PRO A 37 2.12 -8.93 -6.61
C PRO A 37 1.76 -9.82 -7.80
N ALA A 38 1.31 -11.07 -7.59
CA ALA A 38 0.87 -11.97 -8.64
C ALA A 38 -0.40 -11.51 -9.38
N ASN A 39 -1.18 -10.59 -8.78
CA ASN A 39 -2.35 -10.00 -9.44
C ASN A 39 -1.97 -8.89 -10.44
N THR A 40 -0.72 -8.45 -10.45
CA THR A 40 -0.21 -7.42 -11.37
C THR A 40 -0.22 -7.97 -12.78
N GLY A 41 -1.00 -7.35 -13.67
CA GLY A 41 -1.16 -7.81 -15.06
C GLY A 41 -1.96 -9.11 -15.19
N PHE A 42 -2.51 -9.69 -14.12
CA PHE A 42 -3.47 -10.79 -14.27
C PHE A 42 -4.86 -10.21 -14.59
N ILE A 43 -5.09 -9.94 -15.87
CA ILE A 43 -6.30 -9.28 -16.37
C ILE A 43 -6.93 -10.18 -17.46
N PRO A 44 -7.91 -11.03 -17.12
CA PRO A 44 -8.47 -12.00 -18.07
C PRO A 44 -9.07 -11.34 -19.33
N ASP A 45 -9.71 -10.17 -19.15
CA ASP A 45 -10.57 -9.57 -20.16
C ASP A 45 -9.98 -8.30 -20.83
N ALA A 46 -8.75 -7.88 -20.48
CA ALA A 46 -8.13 -6.65 -21.03
C ALA A 46 -6.59 -6.67 -20.96
N ASP A 47 -5.94 -5.80 -21.74
CA ASP A 47 -4.47 -5.65 -21.77
C ASP A 47 -3.92 -4.75 -20.66
N TYR A 48 -4.75 -3.84 -20.16
CA TYR A 48 -4.40 -2.91 -19.10
C TYR A 48 -5.61 -2.62 -18.21
N ARG A 49 -5.35 -2.22 -16.98
CA ARG A 49 -6.33 -1.83 -15.97
C ARG A 49 -5.82 -0.60 -15.24
N ILE A 50 -6.70 0.36 -15.04
CA ILE A 50 -6.47 1.54 -14.20
C ILE A 50 -7.60 1.63 -13.17
N GLY A 51 -7.27 2.07 -11.96
CA GLY A 51 -8.25 2.19 -10.89
C GLY A 51 -7.83 3.21 -9.85
N GLY A 52 -8.82 3.72 -9.12
CA GLY A 52 -8.60 4.71 -8.07
C GLY A 52 -9.50 4.42 -6.87
N ASN A 53 -8.95 4.65 -5.67
CA ASN A 53 -9.66 4.53 -4.42
C ASN A 53 -9.57 5.85 -3.66
N TYR A 54 -10.71 6.31 -3.14
CA TYR A 54 -10.81 7.46 -2.27
C TYR A 54 -11.49 7.03 -0.97
N ARG A 55 -10.82 7.25 0.16
CA ARG A 55 -11.33 6.95 1.49
C ARG A 55 -11.30 8.20 2.35
N ASN A 56 -12.42 8.51 2.97
CA ASN A 56 -12.57 9.62 3.91
C ASN A 56 -13.05 9.06 5.26
N GLN A 57 -12.29 9.25 6.33
CA GLN A 57 -12.63 8.75 7.67
C GLN A 57 -12.87 9.88 8.67
N TYR A 58 -13.83 9.68 9.58
CA TYR A 58 -14.17 10.60 10.66
C TYR A 58 -14.61 12.01 10.21
N SER A 59 -15.05 12.16 8.96
CA SER A 59 -15.48 13.45 8.40
C SER A 59 -16.66 14.11 9.11
N SER A 60 -17.44 13.36 9.88
CA SER A 60 -18.56 13.86 10.68
C SER A 60 -18.19 14.29 12.10
N ILE A 61 -16.98 13.92 12.58
CA ILE A 61 -16.57 14.10 13.99
C ILE A 61 -15.31 14.96 14.10
N MET A 62 -14.42 14.94 13.10
CA MET A 62 -13.14 15.67 13.09
C MET A 62 -13.16 16.87 12.16
N GLN A 63 -12.55 17.98 12.57
CA GLN A 63 -12.36 19.18 11.72
C GLN A 63 -11.34 18.97 10.59
N GLN A 64 -10.39 18.04 10.76
CA GLN A 64 -9.44 17.59 9.74
C GLN A 64 -9.55 16.07 9.61
N PRO A 65 -10.44 15.56 8.75
CA PRO A 65 -10.58 14.13 8.55
C PRO A 65 -9.43 13.54 7.75
N TYR A 66 -9.08 12.30 8.05
CA TYR A 66 -8.07 11.54 7.31
C TYR A 66 -8.60 11.19 5.91
N LYS A 67 -7.83 11.56 4.89
CA LYS A 67 -8.20 11.41 3.48
C LYS A 67 -7.13 10.63 2.76
N THR A 68 -7.39 9.36 2.56
CA THR A 68 -6.49 8.50 1.80
C THR A 68 -6.95 8.40 0.35
N MET A 69 -6.09 8.78 -0.58
CA MET A 69 -6.22 8.56 -2.02
C MET A 69 -5.23 7.50 -2.51
N SER A 70 -5.69 6.63 -3.39
CA SER A 70 -4.85 5.67 -4.11
C SER A 70 -5.20 5.67 -5.59
N LEU A 71 -4.18 5.64 -6.42
CA LEU A 71 -4.29 5.42 -7.86
C LEU A 71 -3.38 4.25 -8.22
N PHE A 72 -3.89 3.32 -9.02
CA PHE A 72 -3.11 2.18 -9.47
C PHE A 72 -3.36 1.90 -10.95
N GLY A 73 -2.35 1.34 -11.59
CA GLY A 73 -2.45 0.89 -12.97
C GLY A 73 -1.55 -0.32 -13.21
N ASP A 74 -2.03 -1.27 -13.97
CA ASP A 74 -1.29 -2.47 -14.36
C ASP A 74 -1.59 -2.89 -15.79
N ALA A 75 -0.62 -3.53 -16.43
CA ALA A 75 -0.65 -3.94 -17.82
C ALA A 75 0.06 -5.27 -18.05
N GLN A 76 -0.38 -5.97 -19.09
CA GLN A 76 0.27 -7.16 -19.63
C GLN A 76 1.27 -6.76 -20.69
N VAL A 77 2.53 -7.11 -20.47
CA VAL A 77 3.64 -6.80 -21.37
C VAL A 77 4.24 -8.10 -21.89
N PHE A 78 4.81 -8.06 -23.09
CA PHE A 78 5.49 -9.20 -23.71
C PHE A 78 4.60 -10.42 -24.02
N ARG A 79 3.28 -10.22 -24.20
CA ARG A 79 2.36 -11.27 -24.67
C ARG A 79 2.86 -11.96 -25.94
N ASP A 80 3.40 -11.20 -26.89
CA ASP A 80 3.88 -11.74 -28.18
C ASP A 80 5.26 -12.42 -28.10
N ARG A 81 5.94 -12.35 -26.94
CA ARG A 81 7.32 -12.86 -26.77
C ARG A 81 7.38 -14.19 -26.02
N PHE A 82 6.29 -14.58 -25.36
CA PHE A 82 6.19 -15.83 -24.60
C PHE A 82 5.05 -16.67 -25.16
N GLU A 83 5.31 -17.93 -25.53
CA GLU A 83 4.27 -18.81 -26.11
C GLU A 83 3.11 -19.10 -25.15
N ASN A 84 3.37 -19.10 -23.83
CA ASN A 84 2.40 -19.54 -22.82
C ASN A 84 2.18 -18.52 -21.69
N GLY A 85 2.41 -17.23 -21.91
CA GLY A 85 2.20 -16.25 -20.84
C GLY A 85 2.54 -14.81 -21.18
N TRP A 86 2.55 -13.98 -20.14
CA TRP A 86 2.87 -12.56 -20.21
C TRP A 86 3.60 -12.12 -18.94
N LEU A 87 4.26 -10.97 -19.02
CA LEU A 87 4.82 -10.29 -17.86
C LEU A 87 3.83 -9.23 -17.38
N GLY A 88 3.49 -9.24 -16.10
CA GLY A 88 2.70 -8.17 -15.49
C GLY A 88 3.57 -7.01 -15.03
N LEU A 89 3.27 -5.79 -15.45
CA LEU A 89 3.86 -4.56 -14.91
C LEU A 89 2.77 -3.69 -14.29
N GLY A 90 3.05 -3.08 -13.14
CA GLY A 90 2.09 -2.20 -12.50
C GLY A 90 2.73 -1.26 -11.50
N ALA A 91 2.02 -0.17 -11.21
CA ALA A 91 2.42 0.86 -10.27
C ALA A 91 1.21 1.28 -9.43
N VAL A 92 1.49 1.65 -8.18
CA VAL A 92 0.52 2.20 -7.26
C VAL A 92 1.09 3.46 -6.62
N VAL A 93 0.28 4.50 -6.54
CA VAL A 93 0.57 5.75 -5.86
C VAL A 93 -0.43 5.90 -4.73
N LEU A 94 0.08 6.16 -3.52
CA LEU A 94 -0.69 6.33 -2.30
C LEU A 94 -0.43 7.74 -1.76
N SER A 95 -1.50 8.44 -1.36
CA SER A 95 -1.46 9.74 -0.71
C SER A 95 -2.41 9.72 0.47
N ASP A 96 -1.97 10.25 1.61
CA ASP A 96 -2.77 10.44 2.83
C ASP A 96 -2.60 11.87 3.35
#